data_AF-A0A9E3KD88-F1
#
_entry.id   AF-A0A9E3KD88-F1
#
_cell.length_a   1.000
_cell.length_b   1.000
_cell.length_c   1.000
_cell.angle_alpha   90.00
_cell.angle_beta   90.00
_cell.angle_gamma   90.00
#
_symmetry.space_group_name_H-M   'P 1'
#
loop_
_entity.id
_entity.type
_entity.pdbx_description
1 polymer ?
#
loop_
_entity_poly.entity_id
_entity_poly.type
_entity_poly.pdbx_seq_one_letter_code
_entity_poly.pdbx_strand_id
1 'polypeptide(L)'
;IVTGRRREGAFAGVMTFVRKMSQALAVILVGQVMEASGFVPKATTQSPQTIVAIAAVLGVGTLVLLAFGVFVAARFRLDPHTHAILLDEIERFRGGARSPSDALHAKVVEDLSGWSYDSLWGNNPVAGPGPKERLGR
;
A
#
# COMPACT_ATOMS: atom_id res chain seq x y z
N ILE A 1 -1.45 -15.30 -2.44
CA ILE A 1 -2.25 -15.90 -3.54
C ILE A 1 -1.55 -15.86 -4.90
N VAL A 2 -1.00 -14.72 -5.35
CA VAL A 2 -0.39 -14.58 -6.69
C VAL A 2 0.82 -15.50 -6.93
N THR A 3 1.83 -15.49 -6.06
CA THR A 3 3.12 -16.16 -6.35
C THR A 3 3.30 -17.53 -5.69
N GLY A 4 2.39 -17.94 -4.79
CA GLY A 4 2.51 -19.18 -4.01
C GLY A 4 3.74 -19.26 -3.07
N ARG A 5 4.56 -18.20 -2.97
CA ARG A 5 5.80 -18.16 -2.18
C ARG A 5 5.69 -17.18 -1.01
N ARG A 6 6.31 -17.52 0.13
CA ARG A 6 6.49 -16.58 1.25
C ARG A 6 7.55 -15.54 0.86
N ARG A 7 7.13 -14.30 0.56
CA ARG A 7 8.01 -13.16 0.23
C ARG A 7 7.96 -12.06 1.30
N GLU A 8 7.68 -12.45 2.53
CA GLU A 8 7.43 -11.54 3.66
C GLU A 8 8.56 -10.52 3.86
N GLY A 9 9.83 -10.94 3.74
CA GLY A 9 10.99 -10.05 3.88
C GLY A 9 11.06 -8.94 2.81
N ALA A 10 10.81 -9.27 1.54
CA ALA A 10 10.82 -8.29 0.45
C ALA A 10 9.64 -7.30 0.60
N PHE A 11 8.46 -7.80 0.95
CA PHE A 11 7.30 -6.94 1.23
C PHE A 11 7.53 -6.04 2.44
N ALA A 12 8.09 -6.56 3.54
CA ALA A 12 8.45 -5.79 4.73
C ALA A 12 9.48 -4.69 4.40
N GLY A 13 10.47 -5.02 3.57
CA GLY A 13 11.45 -4.07 3.06
C GLY A 13 10.79 -2.91 2.31
N VAL A 14 9.92 -3.20 1.33
CA VAL A 14 9.22 -2.17 0.55
C VAL A 14 8.28 -1.34 1.42
N MET A 15 7.51 -1.96 2.31
CA MET A 15 6.61 -1.23 3.23
C MET A 15 7.39 -0.25 4.11
N THR A 16 8.55 -0.66 4.62
CA THR A 16 9.42 0.20 5.44
C THR A 16 10.04 1.30 4.60
N PHE A 17 10.52 0.97 3.41
CA PHE A 17 11.12 1.93 2.50
C PHE A 17 10.13 3.04 2.12
N VAL A 18 8.93 2.66 1.65
CA VAL A 18 7.87 3.62 1.30
C VAL A 18 7.53 4.52 2.49
N ARG A 19 7.39 3.94 3.68
CA ARG A 19 7.14 4.72 4.91
C ARG A 19 8.24 5.75 5.19
N LYS A 20 9.51 5.33 5.12
CA LYS A 20 10.66 6.21 5.36
C LYS A 20 10.76 7.31 4.30
N MET A 21 10.50 6.96 3.04
CA MET A 21 10.50 7.91 1.94
C MET A 21 9.41 8.98 2.11
N SER A 22 8.19 8.58 2.47
CA SER A 22 7.10 9.52 2.77
C SER A 22 7.43 10.43 3.96
N GLN A 23 8.03 9.88 5.02
CA GLN A 23 8.48 10.69 6.17
C GLN A 23 9.57 11.69 5.78
N ALA A 24 10.57 11.26 5.01
CA ALA A 24 11.64 12.15 4.54
C ALA A 24 11.08 13.29 3.67
N LEU A 25 10.16 12.97 2.75
CA LEU A 25 9.51 13.96 1.92
C LEU A 25 8.70 14.97 2.76
N ALA A 26 7.96 14.50 3.77
CA ALA A 26 7.22 15.38 4.67
C ALA A 26 8.16 16.33 5.43
N VAL A 27 9.27 15.83 5.96
CA VAL A 27 10.27 16.65 6.67
C VAL A 27 10.88 17.71 5.75
N ILE A 28 11.22 17.34 4.50
CA ILE A 28 11.77 18.28 3.51
C ILE A 28 10.77 19.40 3.22
N LEU A 29 9.52 19.05 2.92
CA LEU A 29 8.47 20.03 2.60
C LEU A 29 8.21 20.99 3.77
N VAL A 30 8.09 20.46 4.99
CA VAL A 30 7.92 21.29 6.19
C VAL A 30 9.14 22.19 6.38
N GLY A 31 10.35 21.65 6.20
CA GLY A 31 11.59 22.42 6.29
C GLY A 31 11.62 23.61 5.34
N GLN A 32 11.21 23.42 4.08
CA GLN A 32 11.13 24.49 3.08
C GLN A 32 10.10 25.58 3.47
N VAL A 33 8.94 25.19 4.01
CA VAL A 33 7.95 26.16 4.51
C VAL A 33 8.49 26.94 5.70
N MET A 34 9.20 26.28 6.62
CA MET A 34 9.80 26.91 7.78
C MET A 34 10.90 27.91 7.37
N GLU A 35 11.78 27.51 6.47
CA GLU A 35 12.84 28.38 5.92
C GLU A 35 12.23 29.62 5.23
N ALA A 36 11.23 29.42 4.37
CA ALA A 36 10.52 30.52 3.69
C ALA A 36 9.77 31.46 4.66
N SER A 37 9.32 30.95 5.81
CA SER A 37 8.67 31.76 6.85
C SER A 37 9.63 32.54 7.76
N GLY A 38 10.94 32.40 7.55
CA GLY A 38 11.97 33.02 8.38
C GLY A 38 12.10 32.37 9.77
N PHE A 39 11.83 31.06 9.88
CA PHE A 39 11.93 30.34 11.14
C PHE A 39 13.35 30.39 11.70
N VAL A 40 13.50 30.90 12.94
CA VAL A 40 14.79 30.96 13.63
C VAL A 40 14.83 29.87 14.72
N PRO A 41 15.65 28.81 14.56
CA PRO A 41 15.74 27.76 15.56
C PRO A 41 16.16 28.31 16.93
N LYS A 42 15.51 27.84 18.00
CA LYS A 42 15.83 28.17 19.41
C LYS A 42 15.65 29.64 19.81
N ALA A 43 15.05 30.48 18.97
CA ALA A 43 14.67 31.83 19.38
C ALA A 43 13.57 31.77 20.46
N THR A 44 13.65 32.65 21.46
CA THR A 44 12.64 32.76 22.54
C THR A 44 11.31 33.29 22.03
N THR A 45 11.34 34.07 20.94
CA THR A 45 10.16 34.60 20.25
C THR A 45 10.33 34.39 18.74
N GLN A 46 9.22 34.08 18.06
CA GLN A 46 9.17 33.95 16.62
C GLN A 46 8.39 35.13 16.03
N SER A 47 8.65 35.45 14.76
CA SER A 47 7.86 36.46 14.07
C SER A 47 6.38 36.02 13.98
N PRO A 48 5.42 36.96 13.95
CA PRO A 48 4.00 36.61 13.75
C PRO A 48 3.77 35.75 12.50
N GLN A 49 4.51 36.03 11.42
CA GLN A 49 4.45 35.24 10.18
C GLN A 49 4.88 33.79 10.39
N THR A 50 5.99 33.55 11.11
CA THR A 50 6.49 32.21 11.41
C THR A 50 5.49 31.42 12.27
N ILE A 51 4.86 32.07 13.26
CA ILE A 51 3.85 31.42 14.11
C ILE A 51 2.66 30.96 13.27
N VAL A 52 2.16 31.82 12.37
CA VAL A 52 1.08 31.47 11.44
C VAL A 52 1.50 30.33 10.52
N ALA A 53 2.74 30.32 10.02
CA ALA A 53 3.24 29.24 9.17
C ALA A 53 3.28 27.88 9.92
N ILE A 54 3.75 27.86 11.17
CA ILE A 54 3.72 26.64 12.01
C ILE A 54 2.29 26.16 12.22
N ALA A 55 1.38 27.07 12.60
CA ALA A 55 -0.03 26.74 12.80
C ALA A 55 -0.69 26.23 11.51
N ALA A 56 -0.35 26.80 10.36
CA ALA A 56 -0.85 26.37 9.06
C ALA A 56 -0.36 24.96 8.70
N VAL A 57 0.92 24.65 8.93
CA VAL A 57 1.46 23.29 8.69
C VAL A 57 0.79 22.27 9.61
N LEU A 58 0.67 22.56 10.91
CA LEU A 58 0.07 21.64 11.88
C LEU A 58 -1.45 21.49 11.71
N GLY A 59 -2.15 22.54 11.31
CA GLY A 59 -3.59 22.54 11.09
C GLY A 59 -3.94 22.15 9.66
N VAL A 60 -3.81 23.11 8.74
CA VAL A 60 -4.20 22.96 7.32
C VAL A 60 -3.40 21.84 6.66
N GLY A 61 -2.08 21.78 6.86
CA GLY A 61 -1.24 20.73 6.28
C GLY A 61 -1.65 19.32 6.72
N THR A 62 -1.95 19.12 8.00
CA THR A 62 -2.46 17.86 8.53
C THR A 62 -3.82 17.50 7.93
N LEU A 63 -4.75 18.46 7.83
CA LEU A 63 -6.08 18.22 7.24
C LEU A 63 -5.98 17.83 5.76
N VAL A 64 -5.09 18.47 4.99
CA VAL A 64 -4.85 18.13 3.59
C VAL A 64 -4.30 16.70 3.46
N LEU A 65 -3.30 16.34 4.26
CA LEU A 65 -2.74 14.98 4.26
C LEU A 65 -3.77 13.93 4.68
N LEU A 66 -4.60 14.24 5.68
CA LEU A 66 -5.68 13.36 6.12
C LEU A 66 -6.71 13.15 5.01
N ALA A 67 -7.20 14.23 4.40
CA ALA A 67 -8.16 14.18 3.31
C ALA A 67 -7.60 13.39 2.11
N PHE A 68 -6.34 13.60 1.76
CA PHE A 68 -5.65 12.82 0.74
C PHE A 68 -5.58 11.33 1.11
N GLY A 69 -5.23 11.01 2.36
CA GLY A 69 -5.21 9.63 2.86
C GLY A 69 -6.58 8.95 2.78
N VAL A 70 -7.65 9.66 3.17
CA VAL A 70 -9.04 9.17 3.06
C VAL A 70 -9.44 8.98 1.60
N PHE A 71 -9.11 9.92 0.71
CA PHE A 71 -9.40 9.79 -0.72
C PHE A 71 -8.74 8.55 -1.33
N VAL A 72 -7.46 8.32 -1.03
CA VAL A 72 -6.74 7.13 -1.51
C VAL A 72 -7.32 5.85 -0.89
N ALA A 73 -7.60 5.85 0.42
CA ALA A 73 -8.18 4.70 1.12
C ALA A 73 -9.57 4.35 0.59
N ALA A 74 -10.41 5.34 0.28
CA ALA A 74 -11.74 5.14 -0.28
C ALA A 74 -11.71 4.52 -1.70
N ARG A 75 -10.56 4.59 -2.39
CA ARG A 75 -10.37 3.96 -3.70
C ARG A 75 -9.94 2.49 -3.63
N PHE A 76 -9.49 2.02 -2.46
CA PHE A 76 -9.17 0.61 -2.22
C PHE A 76 -10.46 -0.21 -2.07
N ARG A 77 -10.61 -1.24 -2.92
CA ARG A 77 -11.78 -2.13 -2.95
C ARG A 77 -11.71 -3.29 -1.94
N LEU A 78 -11.01 -3.09 -0.83
CA LEU A 78 -10.86 -4.11 0.20
C LEU A 78 -11.74 -3.75 1.40
N ASP A 79 -12.87 -4.42 1.49
CA ASP A 79 -13.81 -4.36 2.61
C ASP A 79 -13.76 -5.67 3.44
N PRO A 80 -14.39 -5.75 4.62
CA PRO A 80 -14.36 -6.95 5.44
C PRO A 80 -14.91 -8.21 4.73
N HIS A 81 -15.86 -8.04 3.81
CA HIS A 81 -16.50 -9.14 3.09
C HIS A 81 -15.59 -9.70 1.99
N THR A 82 -15.03 -8.83 1.15
CA THR A 82 -14.03 -9.18 0.12
C THR A 82 -12.75 -9.72 0.72
N HIS A 83 -12.34 -9.23 1.90
CA HIS A 83 -11.24 -9.80 2.66
C HIS A 83 -11.52 -11.23 3.13
N ALA A 84 -12.73 -11.51 3.64
CA ALA A 84 -13.14 -12.86 4.03
C ALA A 84 -13.16 -13.82 2.85
N ILE A 85 -13.72 -13.40 1.70
CA ILE A 85 -13.70 -14.17 0.44
C ILE A 85 -12.26 -14.48 0.01
N LEU A 86 -11.35 -13.51 0.11
CA LEU A 86 -9.96 -13.70 -0.25
C LEU A 86 -9.27 -14.74 0.66
N LEU A 87 -9.55 -14.72 1.96
CA LEU A 87 -8.98 -15.68 2.92
C LEU A 87 -9.50 -17.10 2.67
N ASP A 88 -10.80 -17.25 2.44
CA ASP A 88 -11.43 -18.53 2.09
C ASP A 88 -10.76 -19.14 0.85
N GLU A 89 -10.53 -18.33 -0.19
CA GLU A 89 -9.90 -18.83 -1.40
C GLU A 89 -8.42 -19.16 -1.22
N ILE A 90 -7.68 -18.39 -0.40
CA ILE A 90 -6.30 -18.75 -0.02
C ILE A 90 -6.26 -20.12 0.67
N GLU A 91 -7.22 -20.43 1.54
CA GLU A 91 -7.31 -21.71 2.23
C GLU A 91 -7.65 -22.85 1.27
N ARG A 92 -8.60 -22.65 0.34
CA ARG A 92 -8.90 -23.62 -0.73
C ARG A 92 -7.69 -23.91 -1.62
N PHE A 93 -6.95 -22.87 -2.03
CA PHE A 93 -5.71 -23.04 -2.78
C PHE A 93 -4.63 -23.82 -1.99
N ARG A 94 -4.54 -23.61 -0.68
CA ARG A 94 -3.65 -24.37 0.21
C ARG A 94 -4.07 -25.84 0.33
N GLY A 95 -5.37 -26.13 0.32
CA GLY A 95 -5.95 -27.48 0.29
C GLY A 95 -5.86 -28.20 -1.05
N GLY A 96 -5.29 -27.57 -2.10
CA GLY A 96 -5.09 -28.17 -3.41
C GLY A 96 -6.21 -27.88 -4.43
N ALA A 97 -7.23 -27.12 -4.07
CA ALA A 97 -8.23 -26.67 -5.02
C ALA A 97 -7.60 -25.72 -6.05
N ARG A 98 -8.02 -25.85 -7.31
CA ARG A 98 -7.55 -25.04 -8.45
C ARG A 98 -8.69 -24.44 -9.27
N SER A 99 -9.94 -24.69 -8.85
CA SER A 99 -11.14 -24.09 -9.42
C SER A 99 -11.76 -23.11 -8.43
N PRO A 100 -12.37 -22.02 -8.92
CA PRO A 100 -13.08 -21.08 -8.05
C PRO A 100 -14.27 -21.76 -7.36
N SER A 101 -14.60 -21.32 -6.15
CA SER A 101 -15.76 -21.85 -5.42
C SER A 101 -17.07 -21.39 -6.06
N ASP A 102 -17.09 -20.14 -6.49
CA ASP A 102 -18.20 -19.50 -7.19
C ASP A 102 -17.68 -18.37 -8.11
N ALA A 103 -18.50 -17.95 -9.07
CA ALA A 103 -18.20 -16.87 -10.00
C ALA A 103 -17.95 -15.53 -9.29
N LEU A 104 -18.59 -15.28 -8.14
CA LEU A 104 -18.33 -14.11 -7.30
C LEU A 104 -16.93 -14.16 -6.67
N HIS A 105 -16.53 -15.32 -6.15
CA HIS A 105 -15.20 -15.50 -5.55
C HIS A 105 -14.09 -15.31 -6.59
N ALA A 106 -14.28 -15.86 -7.79
CA ALA A 106 -13.36 -15.64 -8.91
C ALA A 106 -13.20 -14.14 -9.20
N LYS A 107 -14.30 -13.41 -9.37
CA LYS A 107 -14.27 -11.96 -9.64
C LYS A 107 -13.59 -11.16 -8.54
N VAL A 108 -13.87 -11.47 -7.27
CA VAL A 108 -13.25 -10.76 -6.13
C VAL A 108 -11.74 -11.00 -6.10
N VAL A 109 -11.29 -12.24 -6.28
CA VAL A 109 -9.86 -12.54 -6.26
C VAL A 109 -9.15 -11.96 -7.48
N GLU A 110 -9.77 -11.96 -8.65
CA GLU A 110 -9.23 -11.32 -9.86
C GLU A 110 -9.12 -9.80 -9.70
N ASP A 111 -10.17 -9.14 -9.17
CA ASP A 111 -10.18 -7.68 -8.95
C ASP A 111 -9.14 -7.26 -7.89
N LEU A 112 -8.97 -8.05 -6.83
CA LEU A 112 -8.01 -7.75 -5.77
C LEU A 112 -6.56 -8.10 -6.14
N SER A 113 -6.35 -9.13 -6.96
CA SER A 113 -5.01 -9.58 -7.34
C SER A 113 -4.48 -8.95 -8.63
N GLY A 114 -5.38 -8.53 -9.52
CA GLY A 114 -5.05 -8.08 -10.88
C GLY A 114 -4.64 -9.22 -11.83
N TRP A 115 -4.82 -10.49 -11.44
CA TRP A 115 -4.50 -11.67 -12.25
C TRP A 115 -5.76 -12.51 -12.46
N SER A 116 -5.91 -13.12 -13.64
CA SER A 116 -6.96 -14.13 -13.88
C SER A 116 -6.80 -15.30 -12.92
N TYR A 117 -7.92 -15.92 -12.55
CA TYR A 117 -7.96 -16.98 -11.55
C TYR A 117 -7.01 -18.15 -11.89
N ASP A 118 -6.93 -18.52 -13.18
CA ASP A 118 -6.07 -19.59 -13.68
C ASP A 118 -4.57 -19.29 -13.53
N SER A 119 -4.19 -18.02 -13.42
CA SER A 119 -2.81 -17.56 -13.27
C SER A 119 -2.42 -17.36 -11.80
N LEU A 120 -3.32 -17.67 -10.87
CA LEU A 120 -3.03 -17.59 -9.44
C LEU A 120 -2.17 -18.76 -8.98
N TRP A 121 -1.69 -18.68 -7.74
CA TRP A 121 -0.90 -19.72 -7.08
C TRP A 121 0.41 -20.09 -7.80
N GLY A 122 1.07 -19.10 -8.38
CA GLY A 122 2.37 -19.27 -9.02
C GLY A 122 2.31 -19.71 -10.48
N ASN A 123 1.12 -19.76 -11.10
CA ASN A 123 0.96 -20.01 -12.53
C ASN A 123 1.06 -18.70 -13.37
N ASN A 124 1.87 -17.74 -12.91
CA ASN A 124 2.11 -16.45 -13.56
C ASN A 124 3.62 -16.17 -13.69
N PRO A 125 4.02 -15.34 -14.66
CA PRO A 125 5.43 -15.01 -14.89
C PRO A 125 6.11 -14.31 -13.69
N VAL A 126 5.34 -13.69 -12.79
CA VAL A 126 5.86 -13.01 -11.59
C VAL A 126 6.39 -14.00 -10.54
N ALA A 127 5.92 -15.24 -10.57
CA ALA A 127 6.35 -16.30 -9.68
C ALA A 127 7.67 -16.97 -10.08
N GLY A 128 8.26 -16.62 -11.23
CA GLY A 128 9.36 -17.37 -11.87
C GLY A 128 8.82 -18.45 -12.82
N PRO A 129 9.67 -19.17 -13.58
CA PRO A 129 9.21 -20.15 -14.56
C PRO A 129 8.27 -21.15 -13.88
N GLY A 130 7.09 -21.31 -14.49
CA GLY A 130 6.02 -22.12 -13.92
C GLY A 130 6.41 -23.59 -13.79
N PRO A 131 5.66 -24.41 -13.04
CA PRO A 131 5.89 -25.86 -12.96
C PRO A 131 5.94 -26.54 -14.33
N LYS A 132 5.17 -26.02 -15.31
CA LYS A 132 5.12 -26.52 -16.70
C LYS A 132 6.44 -26.26 -17.45
N GLU A 133 7.00 -25.07 -17.28
CA GLU A 133 8.26 -24.65 -17.90
C GLU A 133 9.49 -25.38 -17.34
N ARG A 134 9.46 -25.77 -16.06
CA ARG A 134 10.53 -26.57 -15.42
C ARG A 134 10.56 -28.04 -15.87
N LEU A 135 9.50 -28.53 -16.51
CA LEU A 135 9.41 -29.91 -16.99
C LEU A 135 9.63 -30.08 -18.50
N GLY A 136 9.94 -29.01 -19.23
CA GLY A 136 10.26 -29.10 -20.67
C GLY A 136 9.15 -29.75 -21.50
N ARG A 137 7.88 -29.47 -21.17
CA ARG A 137 6.69 -29.84 -21.97
C ARG A 137 5.73 -28.67 -22.08
#